data_AF-A0AAW2K0D2-F1
#
_entry.id   AF-A0AAW2K0D2-F1
#
_cell.length_a   1.000
_cell.length_b   1.000
_cell.length_c   1.000
_cell.angle_alpha   90.00
_cell.angle_beta   90.00
_cell.angle_gamma   90.00
#
_symmetry.space_group_name_H-M   'P 1'
#
loop_
_entity.id
_entity.type
_entity.pdbx_description
1 polymer ?
#
loop_
_entity_poly.entity_id
_entity_poly.type
_entity_poly.pdbx_seq_one_letter_code
_entity_poly.pdbx_strand_id
1 'polypeptide(L)'
;MSEAQRRPMSVGVKPANGYINGAAPLRSPSIVPQVDEFCRALGGKRPIHKKAILLVAMATPEDMKINAEHIRIADQFVEVPGGTNNNNYANVQLIVEMAEITRVDAVWPGWGHASENPALPDALGAKGIVFLGPPAASMAALGDKIGSSLIAQAADVPTLPWSGSHVKIPPESCLVTIPDATYQEACVHTTEEAIASCRVVGYPAMIKASWGGGGKGIRKVHNDDEVKALFKQVQGEVPGSPIFIMKVASQVRASTLSYDLRNEQIEILF
;
A
#
# COMPACT_ATOMS: atom_id res chain seq x y z
N MET A 1 -32.69 -5.87 76.33
CA MET A 1 -33.36 -7.09 76.81
C MET A 1 -34.66 -7.18 76.02
N SER A 2 -34.95 -8.11 75.11
CA SER A 2 -34.56 -9.52 74.85
C SER A 2 -34.81 -9.76 73.34
N GLU A 3 -33.88 -10.24 72.50
CA GLU A 3 -33.65 -11.67 72.13
C GLU A 3 -34.93 -12.54 72.11
N ALA A 4 -35.23 -13.44 71.17
CA ALA A 4 -34.62 -13.95 69.94
C ALA A 4 -35.63 -14.94 69.29
N GLN A 5 -35.24 -15.52 68.14
CA GLN A 5 -35.78 -16.74 67.47
C GLN A 5 -36.98 -16.55 66.52
N ARG A 6 -37.12 -17.20 65.35
CA ARG A 6 -36.30 -18.09 64.48
C ARG A 6 -37.14 -18.30 63.18
N ARG A 7 -36.49 -18.11 62.00
CA ARG A 7 -36.72 -18.65 60.62
C ARG A 7 -38.13 -18.62 59.96
N PRO A 8 -38.18 -18.48 58.62
CA PRO A 8 -38.52 -19.65 57.80
C PRO A 8 -37.67 -19.82 56.52
N MET A 9 -37.94 -20.93 55.84
CA MET A 9 -37.17 -21.59 54.78
C MET A 9 -37.40 -21.03 53.36
N SER A 10 -36.46 -21.45 52.50
CA SER A 10 -36.21 -21.30 51.06
C SER A 10 -37.36 -21.28 50.05
N VAL A 11 -37.03 -20.66 48.90
CA VAL A 11 -37.22 -21.03 47.47
C VAL A 11 -37.73 -19.79 46.70
N GLY A 12 -37.15 -19.30 45.61
CA GLY A 12 -35.98 -19.63 44.82
C GLY A 12 -36.02 -18.78 43.54
N VAL A 13 -34.86 -18.33 43.04
CA VAL A 13 -34.69 -17.85 41.65
C VAL A 13 -33.26 -18.23 41.23
N LYS A 14 -33.13 -19.06 40.19
CA LYS A 14 -31.85 -19.35 39.52
C LYS A 14 -31.51 -18.20 38.57
N PRO A 15 -30.21 -17.96 38.33
CA PRO A 15 -29.72 -17.80 36.98
C PRO A 15 -28.68 -18.84 36.61
N ALA A 16 -28.54 -18.99 35.29
CA ALA A 16 -27.92 -20.07 34.56
C ALA A 16 -26.39 -20.15 34.69
N ASN A 17 -25.90 -21.37 34.47
CA ASN A 17 -24.51 -21.81 34.47
C ASN A 17 -23.64 -21.09 33.43
N GLY A 18 -22.58 -20.43 33.91
CA GLY A 18 -21.34 -20.21 33.14
C GLY A 18 -20.29 -21.22 33.58
N TYR A 19 -19.89 -22.12 32.69
CA TYR A 19 -18.73 -23.00 32.90
C TYR A 19 -17.46 -22.18 32.67
N ILE A 20 -16.65 -21.99 33.72
CA ILE A 20 -15.28 -21.47 33.63
C ILE A 20 -14.36 -22.69 33.65
N ASN A 21 -13.73 -23.01 32.52
CA ASN A 21 -12.68 -24.02 32.45
C ASN A 21 -11.35 -23.31 32.13
N GLY A 22 -10.35 -23.52 32.98
CA GLY A 22 -8.96 -23.17 32.67
C GLY A 22 -8.17 -22.76 33.91
N ALA A 23 -7.34 -23.68 34.40
CA ALA A 23 -6.50 -23.55 35.59
C ALA A 23 -5.64 -22.26 35.61
N ALA A 24 -5.61 -21.60 36.77
CA ALA A 24 -4.63 -20.54 37.04
C ALA A 24 -3.21 -21.13 37.02
N PRO A 25 -2.26 -20.59 36.26
CA PRO A 25 -0.87 -21.01 36.37
C PRO A 25 -0.30 -20.46 37.70
N LEU A 26 0.11 -21.37 38.58
CA LEU A 26 1.00 -21.09 39.71
C LEU A 26 2.36 -20.62 39.16
N ARG A 27 2.49 -19.33 38.81
CA ARG A 27 3.80 -18.72 38.62
C ARG A 27 4.31 -18.26 39.98
N SER A 28 5.51 -18.74 40.33
CA SER A 28 6.25 -18.29 41.50
C SER A 28 6.33 -16.75 41.52
N PRO A 29 6.00 -16.08 42.65
CA PRO A 29 6.04 -14.62 42.76
C PRO A 29 7.47 -14.03 42.70
N SER A 30 8.49 -14.87 42.52
CA SER A 30 9.90 -14.50 42.57
C SER A 30 10.55 -14.25 41.21
N ILE A 31 9.85 -14.42 40.09
CA ILE A 31 10.40 -14.18 38.75
C ILE A 31 9.71 -12.96 38.15
N VAL A 32 10.39 -11.81 38.22
CA VAL A 32 9.99 -10.63 37.46
C VAL A 32 10.18 -10.98 35.97
N PRO A 33 9.13 -10.91 35.13
CA PRO A 33 9.28 -11.14 33.70
C PRO A 33 10.32 -10.17 33.13
N GLN A 34 11.18 -10.64 32.21
CA GLN A 34 12.17 -9.79 31.53
C GLN A 34 11.53 -8.56 30.86
N VAL A 35 10.25 -8.66 30.51
CA VAL A 35 9.42 -7.56 30.00
C VAL A 35 9.17 -6.47 31.06
N ASP A 36 8.95 -6.82 32.33
CA ASP A 36 8.73 -5.85 33.42
C ASP A 36 10.01 -5.13 33.82
N GLU A 37 11.16 -5.83 33.73
CA GLU A 37 12.48 -5.23 33.95
C GLU A 37 12.84 -4.24 32.83
N PHE A 38 12.56 -4.60 31.58
CA PHE A 38 12.69 -3.70 30.42
C PHE A 38 11.79 -2.46 30.55
N CYS A 39 10.52 -2.64 30.94
CA CYS A 39 9.58 -1.53 31.14
C CYS A 39 9.97 -0.59 32.29
N ARG A 40 10.57 -1.12 33.37
CA ARG A 40 11.13 -0.30 34.47
C ARG A 40 12.40 0.43 34.08
N ALA A 41 13.27 -0.19 33.27
CA ALA A 41 14.52 0.42 32.79
C ALA A 41 14.26 1.66 31.92
N LEU A 42 13.10 1.72 31.25
CA LEU A 42 12.64 2.90 30.48
C LEU A 42 11.99 4.00 31.36
N GLY A 43 12.02 3.90 32.69
CA GLY A 43 11.61 4.97 33.62
C GLY A 43 10.11 5.05 33.93
N GLY A 44 9.31 4.08 33.49
CA GLY A 44 7.87 4.05 33.74
C GLY A 44 7.49 3.48 35.12
N LYS A 45 6.78 4.25 35.95
CA LYS A 45 6.23 3.79 37.25
C LYS A 45 4.93 2.97 37.14
N ARG A 46 4.46 2.64 35.93
CA ARG A 46 3.20 1.90 35.70
C ARG A 46 3.40 0.86 34.57
N PRO A 47 2.73 -0.30 34.63
CA PRO A 47 2.77 -1.26 33.54
C PRO A 47 2.13 -0.63 32.29
N ILE A 48 2.75 -0.84 31.12
CA ILE A 48 2.28 -0.29 29.85
C ILE A 48 1.03 -1.06 29.43
N HIS A 49 -0.12 -0.66 29.95
CA HIS A 49 -1.44 -1.07 29.45
C HIS A 49 -2.01 -0.06 28.46
N LYS A 50 -1.23 0.95 28.03
CA LYS A 50 -1.64 1.94 27.04
C LYS A 50 -1.06 1.53 25.69
N LYS A 51 -1.93 1.34 24.69
CA LYS A 51 -1.51 1.31 23.29
C LYS A 51 -0.62 2.53 23.04
N ALA A 52 0.59 2.30 22.53
CA ALA A 52 1.51 3.38 22.18
C ALA A 52 0.96 4.22 21.00
N ILE A 53 0.12 3.60 20.17
CA ILE A 53 -0.39 4.16 18.92
C ILE A 53 -1.93 4.14 18.95
N LEU A 54 -2.55 5.26 18.60
CA LEU A 54 -4.01 5.39 18.45
C LEU A 54 -4.40 5.32 16.98
N LEU A 55 -5.45 4.57 16.67
CA LEU A 55 -5.89 4.34 15.29
C LEU A 55 -7.20 5.08 15.00
N VAL A 56 -7.24 5.80 13.87
CA VAL A 56 -8.44 6.48 13.36
C VAL A 56 -8.75 5.99 11.96
N ALA A 57 -9.83 5.21 11.82
CA ALA A 57 -10.26 4.68 10.52
C ALA A 57 -11.16 5.66 9.76
N MET A 58 -11.04 5.73 8.45
CA MET A 58 -12.10 6.24 7.57
C MET A 58 -13.14 5.14 7.32
N ALA A 59 -14.43 5.48 7.39
CA ALA A 59 -15.52 4.52 7.27
C ALA A 59 -16.61 5.02 6.30
N THR A 60 -16.86 4.26 5.23
CA THR A 60 -18.02 4.51 4.37
C THR A 60 -19.30 3.93 4.98
N PRO A 61 -20.50 4.42 4.59
CA PRO A 61 -21.76 3.79 4.95
C PRO A 61 -21.82 2.30 4.62
N GLU A 62 -21.22 1.89 3.51
CA GLU A 62 -21.13 0.50 3.07
C GLU A 62 -20.26 -0.35 4.02
N ASP A 63 -19.10 0.16 4.43
CA ASP A 63 -18.21 -0.53 5.37
C ASP A 63 -18.84 -0.66 6.77
N MET A 64 -19.51 0.39 7.23
CA MET A 64 -20.25 0.37 8.49
C MET A 64 -21.39 -0.64 8.46
N LYS A 65 -22.12 -0.73 7.34
CA LYS A 65 -23.24 -1.67 7.17
C LYS A 65 -22.79 -3.12 7.26
N ILE A 66 -21.60 -3.44 6.76
CA ILE A 66 -21.04 -4.79 6.86
C ILE A 66 -20.24 -5.03 8.15
N ASN A 67 -20.18 -4.03 9.05
CA ASN A 67 -19.41 -4.08 10.30
C ASN A 67 -17.94 -4.44 10.03
N ALA A 68 -17.33 -3.71 9.08
CA ALA A 68 -15.97 -3.96 8.61
C ALA A 68 -14.96 -3.99 9.77
N GLU A 69 -13.99 -4.90 9.67
CA GLU A 69 -13.08 -5.21 10.77
C GLU A 69 -12.15 -4.04 11.12
N HIS A 70 -11.70 -3.26 10.13
CA HIS A 70 -10.84 -2.09 10.36
C HIS A 70 -11.53 -1.04 11.23
N ILE A 71 -12.84 -0.84 11.06
CA ILE A 71 -13.64 0.07 11.88
C ILE A 71 -13.73 -0.45 13.33
N ARG A 72 -13.88 -1.77 13.51
CA ARG A 72 -13.97 -2.39 14.86
C ARG A 72 -12.67 -2.35 15.63
N ILE A 73 -11.54 -2.45 14.94
CA ILE A 73 -10.21 -2.48 15.54
C ILE A 73 -9.73 -1.07 15.89
N ALA A 74 -10.12 -0.07 15.09
CA ALA A 74 -9.75 1.31 15.30
C ALA A 74 -10.25 1.86 16.63
N ASP A 75 -9.48 2.76 17.24
CA ASP A 75 -9.86 3.40 18.50
C ASP A 75 -10.94 4.47 18.27
N GLN A 76 -10.94 5.08 17.08
CA GLN A 76 -11.94 6.02 16.59
C GLN A 76 -12.16 5.80 15.09
N PHE A 77 -13.27 6.29 14.56
CA PHE A 77 -13.47 6.36 13.11
C PHE A 77 -14.17 7.66 12.73
N VAL A 78 -13.96 8.07 11.48
CA VAL A 78 -14.65 9.18 10.83
C VAL A 78 -15.48 8.66 9.66
N GLU A 79 -16.73 9.09 9.60
CA GLU A 79 -17.60 8.77 8.47
C GLU A 79 -17.19 9.59 7.24
N VAL A 80 -17.10 8.93 6.09
CA VAL A 80 -16.73 9.54 4.80
C VAL A 80 -17.75 9.18 3.72
N PRO A 81 -17.82 9.92 2.59
CA PRO A 81 -18.80 9.64 1.56
C PRO A 81 -18.74 8.19 1.02
N GLY A 82 -19.90 7.58 0.79
CA GLY A 82 -20.00 6.25 0.18
C GLY A 82 -19.76 6.22 -1.34
N GLY A 83 -20.10 5.08 -1.95
CA GLY A 83 -19.94 4.87 -3.39
C GLY A 83 -18.50 4.55 -3.82
N THR A 84 -18.10 5.00 -5.00
CA THR A 84 -16.79 4.65 -5.58
C THR A 84 -15.64 5.25 -4.78
N ASN A 85 -14.47 4.60 -4.84
CA ASN A 85 -13.31 5.00 -4.03
C ASN A 85 -12.82 6.44 -4.27
N ASN A 86 -13.07 6.99 -5.46
CA ASN A 86 -12.76 8.39 -5.80
C ASN A 86 -13.46 9.40 -4.90
N ASN A 87 -14.54 9.01 -4.22
CA ASN A 87 -15.25 9.88 -3.28
C ASN A 87 -14.70 9.78 -1.85
N ASN A 88 -13.91 8.74 -1.55
CA ASN A 88 -13.43 8.41 -0.20
C ASN A 88 -11.93 8.08 -0.16
N TYR A 89 -11.58 6.80 -0.14
CA TYR A 89 -10.23 6.28 0.11
C TYR A 89 -9.19 6.66 -0.96
N ALA A 90 -9.62 7.01 -2.18
CA ALA A 90 -8.74 7.48 -3.24
C ALA A 90 -8.73 9.02 -3.37
N ASN A 91 -9.50 9.73 -2.56
CA ASN A 91 -9.60 11.19 -2.59
C ASN A 91 -8.55 11.84 -1.67
N VAL A 92 -7.45 12.29 -2.27
CA VAL A 92 -6.35 12.93 -1.53
C VAL A 92 -6.81 14.13 -0.71
N GLN A 93 -7.68 14.98 -1.27
CA GLN A 93 -8.14 16.18 -0.58
C GLN A 93 -8.94 15.83 0.68
N LEU A 94 -9.83 14.84 0.56
CA LEU A 94 -10.62 14.36 1.68
C LEU A 94 -9.74 13.70 2.75
N ILE A 95 -8.77 12.87 2.36
CA ILE A 95 -7.85 12.22 3.32
C ILE A 95 -7.11 13.28 4.13
N VAL A 96 -6.57 14.30 3.47
CA VAL A 96 -5.87 15.41 4.14
C VAL A 96 -6.80 16.17 5.07
N GLU A 97 -8.03 16.48 4.63
CA GLU A 97 -9.03 17.15 5.47
C GLU A 97 -9.38 16.32 6.72
N MET A 98 -9.63 15.02 6.56
CA MET A 98 -9.92 14.12 7.68
C MET A 98 -8.73 14.03 8.63
N ALA A 99 -7.49 13.98 8.11
CA ALA A 99 -6.28 13.95 8.89
C ALA A 99 -6.09 15.25 9.72
N GLU A 100 -6.41 16.42 9.15
CA GLU A 100 -6.39 17.69 9.87
C GLU A 100 -7.47 17.77 10.97
N ILE A 101 -8.71 17.34 10.67
CA ILE A 101 -9.83 17.35 11.63
C ILE A 101 -9.53 16.44 12.82
N THR A 102 -8.99 15.25 12.54
CA THR A 102 -8.69 14.23 13.56
C THR A 102 -7.35 14.46 14.25
N ARG A 103 -6.51 15.36 13.72
CA ARG A 103 -5.19 15.74 14.24
C ARG A 103 -4.25 14.54 14.39
N VAL A 104 -4.22 13.69 13.37
CA VAL A 104 -3.31 12.55 13.33
C VAL A 104 -1.89 13.01 13.02
N ASP A 105 -0.92 12.34 13.62
CA ASP A 105 0.51 12.60 13.37
C ASP A 105 0.98 12.03 12.02
N ALA A 106 0.31 10.96 11.56
CA ALA A 106 0.69 10.23 10.37
C ALA A 106 -0.51 9.61 9.65
N VAL A 107 -0.35 9.24 8.37
CA VAL A 107 -1.35 8.55 7.55
C VAL A 107 -0.72 7.34 6.86
N TRP A 108 -1.36 6.18 6.97
CA TRP A 108 -1.00 4.97 6.23
C TRP A 108 -2.12 4.61 5.26
N PRO A 109 -1.87 4.63 3.94
CA PRO A 109 -2.89 4.30 2.95
C PRO A 109 -2.98 2.79 2.67
N GLY A 110 -2.12 1.96 3.27
CA GLY A 110 -2.01 0.54 2.94
C GLY A 110 -1.69 0.31 1.45
N TRP A 111 -2.58 -0.41 0.76
CA TRP A 111 -2.47 -0.73 -0.67
C TRP A 111 -3.77 -0.38 -1.42
N GLY A 112 -3.64 -0.11 -2.72
CA GLY A 112 -4.75 0.38 -3.54
C GLY A 112 -5.16 1.82 -3.18
N HIS A 113 -6.27 2.28 -3.74
CA HIS A 113 -6.78 3.64 -3.49
C HIS A 113 -5.73 4.73 -3.72
N ALA A 114 -5.47 5.59 -2.73
CA ALA A 114 -4.46 6.66 -2.82
C ALA A 114 -3.03 6.20 -2.46
N SER A 115 -2.79 4.92 -2.15
CA SER A 115 -1.46 4.43 -1.71
C SER A 115 -0.35 4.60 -2.73
N GLU A 116 -0.69 4.65 -4.02
CA GLU A 116 0.26 4.85 -5.14
C GLU A 116 0.13 6.26 -5.75
N ASN A 117 -0.61 7.17 -5.12
CA ASN A 117 -0.78 8.54 -5.61
C ASN A 117 0.29 9.47 -5.02
N PRO A 118 1.26 9.99 -5.81
CA PRO A 118 2.32 10.85 -5.30
C PRO A 118 1.82 12.18 -4.73
N ALA A 119 0.61 12.63 -5.07
CA ALA A 119 0.05 13.86 -4.50
C ALA A 119 -0.28 13.73 -3.01
N LEU A 120 -0.52 12.52 -2.51
CA LEU A 120 -0.88 12.28 -1.10
C LEU A 120 0.27 12.63 -0.13
N PRO A 121 1.49 12.07 -0.27
CA PRO A 121 2.60 12.45 0.62
C PRO A 121 2.91 13.94 0.61
N ASP A 122 2.90 14.60 -0.54
CA ASP A 122 3.16 16.04 -0.64
C ASP A 122 2.07 16.86 0.07
N ALA A 123 0.80 16.51 -0.13
CA ALA A 123 -0.32 17.21 0.49
C ALA A 123 -0.35 17.03 2.01
N LEU A 124 0.00 15.85 2.52
CA LEU A 124 0.16 15.60 3.96
C LEU A 124 1.37 16.34 4.53
N GLY A 125 2.51 16.29 3.84
CA GLY A 125 3.73 16.98 4.24
C GLY A 125 3.55 18.49 4.34
N ALA A 126 2.76 19.09 3.44
CA ALA A 126 2.39 20.51 3.50
C ALA A 126 1.59 20.88 4.78
N LYS A 127 1.00 19.90 5.45
CA LYS A 127 0.28 20.04 6.73
C LYS A 127 1.10 19.58 7.94
N GLY A 128 2.34 19.13 7.73
CA GLY A 128 3.18 18.56 8.79
C GLY A 128 2.72 17.17 9.24
N ILE A 129 1.94 16.47 8.42
CA ILE A 129 1.45 15.12 8.70
C ILE A 129 2.37 14.11 7.99
N VAL A 130 2.83 13.09 8.71
CA VAL A 130 3.77 12.09 8.19
C VAL A 130 3.04 11.12 7.26
N PHE A 131 3.53 10.97 6.04
CA PHE A 131 3.09 9.88 5.16
C PHE A 131 3.89 8.61 5.43
N LEU A 132 3.20 7.51 5.72
CA LEU A 132 3.82 6.23 6.06
C LEU A 132 3.99 5.38 4.82
N GLY A 133 4.93 5.82 3.99
CA GLY A 133 5.26 5.20 2.71
C GLY A 133 6.41 5.93 2.03
N PRO A 134 6.72 5.57 0.76
CA PRO A 134 7.74 6.27 0.00
C PRO A 134 7.37 7.74 -0.25
N PRO A 135 8.35 8.65 -0.38
CA PRO A 135 8.07 10.04 -0.73
C PRO A 135 7.53 10.16 -2.16
N ALA A 136 6.83 11.27 -2.44
CA ALA A 136 6.22 11.56 -3.74
C ALA A 136 7.20 11.40 -4.92
N ALA A 137 8.43 11.89 -4.76
CA ALA A 137 9.47 11.78 -5.77
C ALA A 137 9.80 10.32 -6.14
N SER A 138 9.90 9.43 -5.14
CA SER A 138 10.13 8.01 -5.39
C SER A 138 8.93 7.33 -6.04
N MET A 139 7.72 7.69 -5.63
CA MET A 139 6.48 7.17 -6.23
C MET A 139 6.35 7.61 -7.69
N ALA A 140 6.67 8.87 -8.00
CA ALA A 140 6.67 9.39 -9.35
C ALA A 140 7.73 8.71 -10.24
N ALA A 141 8.95 8.53 -9.70
CA ALA A 141 10.05 7.90 -10.43
C ALA A 141 9.80 6.43 -10.76
N LEU A 142 9.17 5.67 -9.84
CA LEU A 142 9.03 4.21 -9.95
C LEU A 142 7.63 3.73 -10.33
N GLY A 143 6.61 4.60 -10.30
CA GLY A 143 5.24 4.27 -10.72
C GLY A 143 5.09 4.14 -12.24
N ASP A 144 5.98 4.79 -13.00
CA ASP A 144 6.03 4.67 -14.45
C ASP A 144 6.82 3.43 -14.89
N LYS A 145 6.24 2.58 -15.77
CA LYS A 145 6.87 1.31 -16.15
C LYS A 145 8.16 1.50 -16.95
N ILE A 146 8.21 2.49 -17.84
CA ILE A 146 9.40 2.81 -18.65
C ILE A 146 10.47 3.38 -17.71
N GLY A 147 10.13 4.40 -16.93
CA GLY A 147 11.06 5.07 -16.03
C GLY A 147 11.65 4.14 -14.98
N SER A 148 10.80 3.34 -14.34
CA SER A 148 11.22 2.31 -13.39
C SER A 148 12.19 1.30 -14.02
N SER A 149 11.95 0.88 -15.27
CA SER A 149 12.84 -0.04 -15.98
C SER A 149 14.19 0.60 -16.33
N LEU A 150 14.23 1.88 -16.68
CA LEU A 150 15.47 2.62 -16.93
C LEU A 150 16.29 2.79 -15.64
N ILE A 151 15.63 3.11 -14.51
CA ILE A 151 16.29 3.21 -13.20
C ILE A 151 16.84 1.85 -12.78
N ALA A 152 16.07 0.77 -12.96
CA ALA A 152 16.53 -0.58 -12.68
C ALA A 152 17.78 -0.95 -13.50
N GLN A 153 17.80 -0.65 -14.80
CA GLN A 153 18.96 -0.88 -15.66
C GLN A 153 20.20 -0.12 -15.20
N ALA A 154 20.04 1.11 -14.74
CA ALA A 154 21.15 1.94 -14.30
C ALA A 154 21.70 1.52 -12.93
N ALA A 155 20.88 0.85 -12.13
CA ALA A 155 21.29 0.16 -10.91
C ALA A 155 21.79 -1.26 -11.17
N ASP A 156 22.09 -1.62 -12.43
CA ASP A 156 22.53 -2.95 -12.87
C ASP A 156 21.56 -4.08 -12.48
N VAL A 157 20.28 -3.77 -12.25
CA VAL A 157 19.23 -4.76 -12.00
C VAL A 157 18.79 -5.37 -13.33
N PRO A 158 18.85 -6.70 -13.50
CA PRO A 158 18.42 -7.34 -14.74
C PRO A 158 16.94 -7.08 -15.06
N THR A 159 16.68 -6.58 -16.26
CA THR A 159 15.33 -6.39 -16.80
C THR A 159 15.05 -7.36 -17.95
N LEU A 160 13.78 -7.65 -18.22
CA LEU A 160 13.41 -8.40 -19.44
C LEU A 160 13.75 -7.56 -20.67
N PRO A 161 14.12 -8.18 -21.81
CA PRO A 161 14.33 -7.45 -23.05
C PRO A 161 13.10 -6.62 -23.44
N TRP A 162 13.30 -5.35 -23.76
CA TRP A 162 12.26 -4.38 -24.09
C TRP A 162 12.81 -3.29 -25.02
N SER A 163 11.94 -2.42 -25.56
CA SER A 163 12.33 -1.38 -26.51
C SER A 163 13.44 -0.47 -25.97
N GLY A 164 13.42 -0.16 -24.67
CA GLY A 164 14.44 0.64 -24.00
C GLY A 164 15.69 -0.12 -23.51
N SER A 165 15.88 -1.40 -23.84
CA SER A 165 17.05 -2.16 -23.35
C SER A 165 18.41 -1.61 -23.78
N HIS A 166 18.45 -0.85 -24.87
CA HIS A 166 19.68 -0.19 -25.36
C HIS A 166 19.92 1.17 -24.73
N VAL A 167 18.91 1.74 -24.07
CA VAL A 167 18.95 3.07 -23.48
C VAL A 167 19.69 3.02 -22.15
N LYS A 168 20.71 3.88 -22.00
CA LYS A 168 21.53 3.98 -20.79
C LYS A 168 21.39 5.38 -20.20
N ILE A 169 21.10 5.46 -18.92
CA ILE A 169 21.15 6.71 -18.15
C ILE A 169 22.47 6.77 -17.36
N PRO A 170 23.15 7.92 -17.30
CA PRO A 170 24.32 8.09 -16.45
C PRO A 170 23.96 7.86 -14.97
N PRO A 171 24.82 7.19 -14.17
CA PRO A 171 24.55 6.92 -12.76
C PRO A 171 24.22 8.19 -11.95
N GLU A 172 24.85 9.32 -12.29
CA GLU A 172 24.60 10.61 -11.65
C GLU A 172 23.22 11.21 -11.92
N SER A 173 22.52 10.80 -12.99
CA SER A 173 21.15 11.22 -13.29
C SER A 173 20.07 10.31 -12.66
N CYS A 174 20.47 9.20 -12.02
CA CYS A 174 19.55 8.13 -11.61
C CYS A 174 18.73 8.44 -10.34
N LEU A 175 19.03 9.52 -9.62
CA LEU A 175 18.52 9.70 -8.26
C LEU A 175 17.18 10.44 -8.16
N VAL A 176 16.74 11.16 -9.21
CA VAL A 176 15.55 12.03 -9.09
C VAL A 176 14.72 12.15 -10.37
N THR A 177 15.33 12.23 -11.56
CA THR A 177 14.58 12.52 -12.80
C THR A 177 15.29 11.96 -14.02
N ILE A 178 14.54 11.26 -14.87
CA ILE A 178 15.03 10.77 -16.16
C ILE A 178 14.89 11.91 -17.18
N PRO A 179 15.96 12.31 -17.89
CA PRO A 179 15.85 13.32 -18.93
C PRO A 179 14.84 12.92 -20.00
N ASP A 180 13.97 13.86 -20.40
CA ASP A 180 12.89 13.59 -21.38
C ASP A 180 13.42 12.97 -22.67
N ALA A 181 14.54 13.48 -23.20
CA ALA A 181 15.13 12.93 -24.43
C ALA A 181 15.48 11.44 -24.30
N THR A 182 16.06 11.05 -23.15
CA THR A 182 16.40 9.65 -22.87
C THR A 182 15.15 8.81 -22.63
N TYR A 183 14.14 9.37 -21.99
CA TYR A 183 12.84 8.72 -21.82
C TYR A 183 12.18 8.42 -23.16
N GLN A 184 12.15 9.41 -24.08
CA GLN A 184 11.55 9.25 -25.41
C GLN A 184 12.27 8.21 -26.27
N GLU A 185 13.58 8.02 -26.11
CA GLU A 185 14.33 6.96 -26.83
C GLU A 185 13.83 5.55 -26.48
N ALA A 186 13.32 5.35 -25.27
CA ALA A 186 12.75 4.07 -24.84
C ALA A 186 11.30 3.85 -25.32
N CYS A 187 10.63 4.92 -25.76
CA CYS A 187 9.25 4.93 -26.20
C CYS A 187 9.08 4.46 -27.64
N VAL A 188 7.87 4.07 -27.97
CA VAL A 188 7.43 3.63 -29.29
C VAL A 188 6.20 4.45 -29.67
N HIS A 189 6.32 5.22 -30.75
CA HIS A 189 5.33 6.20 -31.18
C HIS A 189 4.49 5.72 -32.36
N THR A 190 5.07 4.88 -33.21
CA THR A 190 4.45 4.43 -34.46
C THR A 190 4.28 2.91 -34.50
N THR A 191 3.39 2.45 -35.38
CA THR A 191 3.20 1.01 -35.60
C THR A 191 4.45 0.37 -36.20
N GLU A 192 5.18 1.13 -37.02
CA GLU A 192 6.43 0.73 -37.65
C GLU A 192 7.55 0.55 -36.61
N GLU A 193 7.70 1.49 -35.68
CA GLU A 193 8.61 1.37 -34.54
C GLU A 193 8.24 0.19 -33.64
N ALA A 194 6.94 -0.07 -33.44
CA ALA A 194 6.47 -1.20 -32.65
C ALA A 194 6.85 -2.54 -33.29
N ILE A 195 6.71 -2.66 -34.62
CA ILE A 195 7.14 -3.84 -35.38
C ILE A 195 8.66 -4.00 -35.29
N ALA A 196 9.43 -2.93 -35.52
CA ALA A 196 10.88 -2.96 -35.42
C ALA A 196 11.34 -3.41 -34.03
N SER A 197 10.74 -2.85 -32.97
CA SER A 197 11.00 -3.23 -31.58
C SER A 197 10.64 -4.69 -31.31
N CYS A 198 9.49 -5.18 -31.80
CA CYS A 198 9.11 -6.59 -31.63
C CYS A 198 10.07 -7.54 -32.33
N ARG A 199 10.64 -7.17 -33.48
CA ARG A 199 11.64 -7.98 -34.20
C ARG A 199 12.96 -8.08 -33.44
N VAL A 200 13.36 -7.00 -32.74
CA VAL A 200 14.56 -6.99 -31.89
C VAL A 200 14.32 -7.76 -30.58
N VAL A 201 13.21 -7.49 -29.90
CA VAL A 201 12.83 -8.13 -28.63
C VAL A 201 12.47 -9.61 -28.80
N GLY A 202 11.88 -9.96 -29.95
CA GLY A 202 11.45 -11.30 -30.34
C GLY A 202 10.04 -11.67 -29.87
N TYR A 203 9.26 -12.29 -30.76
CA TYR A 203 7.89 -12.77 -30.46
C TYR A 203 7.86 -14.02 -29.57
N PRO A 204 6.77 -14.25 -28.79
CA PRO A 204 5.70 -13.31 -28.54
C PRO A 204 6.19 -12.12 -27.69
N ALA A 205 5.58 -10.96 -27.93
CA ALA A 205 5.89 -9.68 -27.27
C ALA A 205 4.62 -9.04 -26.68
N MET A 206 4.82 -8.05 -25.81
CA MET A 206 3.77 -7.25 -25.20
C MET A 206 3.89 -5.80 -25.66
N ILE A 207 2.81 -5.24 -26.20
CA ILE A 207 2.61 -3.79 -26.37
C ILE A 207 2.01 -3.26 -25.07
N LYS A 208 2.64 -2.28 -24.45
CA LYS A 208 2.19 -1.73 -23.16
C LYS A 208 2.22 -0.21 -23.17
N ALA A 209 1.10 0.40 -22.81
CA ALA A 209 1.08 1.77 -22.32
C ALA A 209 1.83 1.83 -20.98
N SER A 210 2.65 2.86 -20.81
CA SER A 210 3.43 3.05 -19.60
C SER A 210 2.51 3.32 -18.42
N TRP A 211 1.47 4.12 -18.64
CA TRP A 211 0.42 4.45 -17.68
C TRP A 211 -0.83 3.64 -18.00
N GLY A 212 -1.63 3.33 -16.99
CA GLY A 212 -2.86 2.55 -17.16
C GLY A 212 -3.10 1.59 -16.00
N GLY A 213 -4.25 1.76 -15.34
CA GLY A 213 -4.70 0.90 -14.24
C GLY A 213 -5.59 -0.24 -14.72
N GLY A 214 -5.63 -1.35 -13.96
CA GLY A 214 -6.59 -2.44 -14.17
C GLY A 214 -6.41 -3.23 -15.47
N GLY A 215 -5.18 -3.29 -16.02
CA GLY A 215 -4.88 -4.07 -17.22
C GLY A 215 -5.18 -3.39 -18.57
N LYS A 216 -5.62 -2.13 -18.56
CA LYS A 216 -5.82 -1.33 -19.78
C LYS A 216 -4.49 -1.00 -20.47
N GLY A 217 -4.50 -0.90 -21.79
CA GLY A 217 -3.32 -0.52 -22.58
C GLY A 217 -2.28 -1.63 -22.69
N ILE A 218 -2.67 -2.90 -22.57
CA ILE A 218 -1.76 -4.05 -22.65
C ILE A 218 -2.26 -5.03 -23.71
N ARG A 219 -1.40 -5.40 -24.66
CA ARG A 219 -1.70 -6.39 -25.72
C ARG A 219 -0.56 -7.35 -25.95
N LYS A 220 -0.86 -8.64 -26.00
CA LYS A 220 0.09 -9.67 -26.43
C LYS A 220 0.01 -9.82 -27.95
N VAL A 221 1.16 -9.90 -28.60
CA VAL A 221 1.31 -10.07 -30.05
C VAL A 221 2.26 -11.21 -30.39
N HIS A 222 1.99 -11.93 -31.46
CA HIS A 222 2.79 -13.07 -31.92
C HIS A 222 3.47 -12.83 -33.29
N ASN A 223 3.07 -11.80 -34.02
CA ASN A 223 3.59 -11.47 -35.34
C ASN A 223 3.31 -9.98 -35.68
N ASP A 224 3.88 -9.51 -36.79
CA ASP A 224 3.75 -8.13 -37.26
C ASP A 224 2.31 -7.71 -37.56
N ASP A 225 1.46 -8.61 -38.05
CA ASP A 225 0.07 -8.27 -38.41
C ASP A 225 -0.79 -8.04 -37.17
N GLU A 226 -0.57 -8.83 -36.10
CA GLU A 226 -1.15 -8.56 -34.79
C GLU A 226 -0.69 -7.22 -34.22
N VAL A 227 0.58 -6.81 -34.44
CA VAL A 227 1.05 -5.48 -34.02
C VAL A 227 0.27 -4.38 -34.73
N LYS A 228 0.10 -4.47 -36.06
CA LYS A 228 -0.66 -3.47 -36.84
C LYS A 228 -2.11 -3.34 -36.36
N ALA A 229 -2.73 -4.47 -36.01
CA ALA A 229 -4.11 -4.49 -35.53
C ALA A 229 -4.24 -3.93 -34.10
N LEU A 230 -3.31 -4.25 -33.21
CA LEU A 230 -3.47 -4.03 -31.77
C LEU A 230 -2.76 -2.77 -31.25
N PHE A 231 -1.77 -2.22 -31.95
CA PHE A 231 -1.04 -1.03 -31.49
C PHE A 231 -1.97 0.19 -31.34
N LYS A 232 -2.79 0.46 -32.35
CA LYS A 232 -3.78 1.56 -32.31
C LYS A 232 -4.84 1.35 -31.22
N GLN A 233 -5.15 0.10 -30.90
CA GLN A 233 -6.05 -0.20 -29.79
C GLN A 233 -5.44 0.21 -28.45
N VAL A 234 -4.15 -0.06 -28.22
CA VAL A 234 -3.44 0.40 -27.00
C VAL A 234 -3.45 1.93 -26.91
N GLN A 235 -3.17 2.63 -28.02
CA GLN A 235 -3.24 4.10 -28.06
C GLN A 235 -4.64 4.63 -27.72
N GLY A 236 -5.69 3.98 -28.23
CA GLY A 236 -7.07 4.37 -27.96
C GLY A 236 -7.53 4.08 -26.53
N GLU A 237 -7.02 3.01 -25.90
CA GLU A 237 -7.38 2.66 -24.52
C GLU A 237 -6.77 3.59 -23.48
N VAL A 238 -5.56 4.08 -23.74
CA VAL A 238 -4.86 5.02 -22.85
C VAL A 238 -4.30 6.19 -23.67
N PRO A 239 -5.16 7.13 -24.11
CA PRO A 239 -4.74 8.26 -24.93
C PRO A 239 -3.65 9.09 -24.25
N GLY A 240 -2.60 9.43 -24.99
CA GLY A 240 -1.49 10.26 -24.51
C GLY A 240 -0.46 9.51 -23.66
N SER A 241 -0.68 8.25 -23.30
CA SER A 241 0.32 7.47 -22.57
C SER A 241 1.45 7.02 -23.50
N PRO A 242 2.73 7.15 -23.09
CA PRO A 242 3.84 6.55 -23.80
C PRO A 242 3.67 5.03 -23.94
N ILE A 243 4.13 4.46 -25.05
CA ILE A 243 4.04 3.01 -25.30
C ILE A 243 5.45 2.42 -25.37
N PHE A 244 5.61 1.20 -24.89
CA PHE A 244 6.84 0.42 -25.03
C PHE A 244 6.53 -1.03 -25.40
N ILE A 245 7.53 -1.72 -25.93
CA ILE A 245 7.45 -3.15 -26.29
C ILE A 245 8.31 -3.95 -25.32
N MET A 246 7.80 -5.07 -24.79
CA MET A 246 8.56 -5.93 -23.89
C MET A 246 8.37 -7.40 -24.20
N LYS A 247 9.41 -8.21 -23.96
CA LYS A 247 9.37 -9.66 -24.13
C LYS A 247 8.32 -10.30 -23.23
N VAL A 248 7.57 -11.26 -23.75
CA VAL A 248 6.74 -12.15 -22.92
C VAL A 248 7.64 -13.14 -22.20
N ALA A 249 7.68 -13.08 -20.87
CA ALA A 249 8.23 -14.15 -20.05
C ALA A 249 7.25 -15.33 -20.04
N SER A 250 7.76 -16.55 -20.26
CA SER A 250 6.96 -17.79 -20.29
C SER A 250 7.56 -18.82 -19.35
N GLN A 251 6.69 -19.57 -18.65
CA GLN A 251 7.08 -20.62 -17.70
C GLN A 251 8.07 -20.16 -16.62
N VAL A 252 7.91 -18.92 -16.15
CA VAL A 252 8.76 -18.34 -15.10
C VAL A 252 8.11 -18.46 -13.72
N ARG A 253 8.95 -18.50 -12.68
CA ARG A 253 8.50 -18.28 -11.29
C ARG A 253 8.52 -16.78 -11.01
N ALA A 254 7.46 -16.28 -10.40
CA ALA A 254 7.44 -14.93 -9.83
C ALA A 254 8.01 -14.99 -8.41
N SER A 255 8.94 -14.10 -8.08
CA SER A 255 9.51 -13.98 -6.74
C SER A 255 9.58 -12.50 -6.39
N THR A 256 9.25 -12.17 -5.14
CA THR A 256 9.23 -10.81 -4.63
C THR A 256 10.18 -10.74 -3.44
N LEU A 257 11.01 -9.70 -3.39
CA LEU A 257 11.87 -9.41 -2.25
C LEU A 257 11.27 -8.22 -1.49
N SER A 258 11.09 -8.39 -0.18
CA SER A 258 10.65 -7.30 0.71
C SER A 258 11.86 -6.47 1.14
N TYR A 259 11.84 -5.19 0.83
CA TYR A 259 12.84 -4.21 1.29
C TYR A 259 12.27 -3.35 2.41
N ASP A 260 13.12 -3.04 3.37
CA ASP A 260 12.80 -2.20 4.52
C ASP A 260 14.00 -1.28 4.78
N LEU A 261 13.87 -0.01 4.40
CA LEU A 261 14.89 1.00 4.58
C LEU A 261 14.76 1.61 5.98
N ARG A 262 15.00 0.81 7.01
CA ARG A 262 14.92 1.28 8.40
C ARG A 262 16.19 2.05 8.79
N ASN A 263 16.03 3.36 8.97
CA ASN A 263 16.57 4.07 10.13
C ASN A 263 15.38 4.80 10.78
N GLU A 264 15.10 4.46 12.05
CA GLU A 264 14.11 5.07 12.95
C GLU A 264 12.68 4.50 12.93
N GLN A 265 12.19 4.19 14.15
CA GLN A 265 10.83 3.71 14.43
C GLN A 265 9.83 4.86 14.24
N ILE A 266 8.83 4.65 13.39
CA ILE A 266 7.71 5.58 13.21
C ILE A 266 6.42 4.89 13.65
N GLU A 267 5.59 5.59 14.42
CA GLU A 267 4.27 5.15 14.88
C GLU A 267 3.21 5.40 13.78
N ILE A 268 2.28 4.44 13.59
CA ILE A 268 1.50 4.25 12.35
C ILE A 268 -0.03 4.40 12.57
N LEU A 269 -0.69 5.31 11.84
CA LEU A 269 -2.16 5.33 11.68
C LEU A 269 -2.61 4.21 10.73
N PHE A 270 -3.82 3.65 10.86
CA PHE A 270 -4.42 2.68 9.92
C PHE A 270 -5.74 3.20 9.37
#